data_AF-A0A8H6A6H2-F1
#
_entry.id   AF-A0A8H6A6H2-F1
#
_cell.length_a   1.000
_cell.length_b   1.000
_cell.length_c   1.000
_cell.angle_alpha   90.00
_cell.angle_beta   90.00
_cell.angle_gamma   90.00
#
_symmetry.space_group_name_H-M   'P 1'
#
loop_
_entity.id
_entity.type
_entity.pdbx_description
1 polymer ?
#
loop_
_entity_poly.entity_id
_entity_poly.type
_entity_poly.pdbx_seq_one_letter_code
_entity_poly.pdbx_strand_id
1 'polypeptide(L)'
;MADMSHYEKEENLERAAALREYCHARWISAEAETGRIEGGEDGIMGTGDLEAPATFTVIIALEGPQLDMNRLQGVSQALNGRARLVLHGTNDSSPELAKACIRAGVTKFNVNKLVLDPWNDYI
;
A
#
# COMPACT_ATOMS: atom_id res chain seq x y z
N MET A 1 -5.93 -9.19 -0.66
CA MET A 1 -5.10 -8.27 -1.45
C MET A 1 -5.08 -8.75 -2.89
N ALA A 2 -5.41 -7.88 -3.83
CA ALA A 2 -5.25 -8.06 -5.26
C ALA A 2 -3.96 -7.36 -5.65
N ASP A 3 -2.89 -8.11 -5.84
CA ASP A 3 -1.67 -7.52 -6.37
C ASP A 3 -1.70 -7.62 -7.89
N MET A 4 -1.97 -6.49 -8.53
CA MET A 4 -2.01 -6.34 -9.98
C MET A 4 -0.93 -5.33 -10.43
N SER A 5 0.03 -5.04 -9.54
CA SER A 5 1.10 -4.06 -9.76
C SER A 5 2.03 -4.41 -10.92
N HIS A 6 2.07 -5.68 -11.34
CA HIS A 6 2.84 -6.14 -12.48
C HIS A 6 2.20 -5.77 -13.84
N TYR A 7 0.92 -5.38 -13.88
CA TYR A 7 0.26 -4.87 -15.08
C TYR A 7 0.49 -3.37 -15.27
N GLU A 8 0.25 -2.88 -16.50
CA GLU A 8 0.19 -1.44 -16.77
C GLU A 8 -0.90 -0.76 -15.94
N LYS A 9 -0.74 0.54 -15.68
CA LYS A 9 -1.60 1.30 -14.75
C LYS A 9 -3.09 1.13 -15.04
N GLU A 10 -3.51 1.31 -16.29
CA GLU A 10 -4.91 1.23 -16.70
C GLU A 10 -5.48 -0.17 -16.46
N GLU A 11 -4.71 -1.21 -16.79
CA GLU A 11 -5.10 -2.60 -16.59
C GLU A 11 -5.13 -2.99 -15.11
N ASN A 12 -4.18 -2.50 -14.31
CA ASN A 12 -4.17 -2.66 -12.86
C ASN A 12 -5.45 -2.06 -12.25
N LEU A 13 -5.79 -0.82 -12.61
CA LEU A 13 -6.99 -0.14 -12.12
C LEU A 13 -8.29 -0.88 -12.53
N GLU A 14 -8.39 -1.33 -13.78
CA GLU A 14 -9.55 -2.08 -14.26
C GLU A 14 -9.71 -3.42 -13.51
N ARG A 15 -8.64 -4.20 -13.40
CA ARG A 15 -8.66 -5.49 -12.70
C ARG A 15 -8.93 -5.33 -11.20
N ALA A 16 -8.33 -4.33 -10.57
CA ALA A 16 -8.56 -4.00 -9.17
C ALA A 16 -10.02 -3.60 -8.91
N ALA A 17 -10.63 -2.81 -9.81
CA ALA A 17 -12.03 -2.43 -9.73
C ALA A 17 -12.96 -3.65 -9.91
N ALA A 18 -12.69 -4.52 -10.87
CA ALA A 18 -13.46 -5.75 -11.08
C ALA A 18 -13.40 -6.67 -9.84
N LEU A 19 -12.22 -6.83 -9.23
CA LEU A 19 -12.09 -7.62 -8.01
C LEU A 19 -12.79 -6.96 -6.81
N ARG A 20 -12.73 -5.62 -6.71
CA ARG A 20 -13.46 -4.86 -5.68
C ARG A 20 -14.95 -5.19 -5.72
N GLU A 21 -15.58 -5.06 -6.87
CA GLU A 21 -17.01 -5.37 -7.05
C GLU A 21 -17.32 -6.81 -6.64
N TYR A 22 -16.50 -7.75 -7.11
CA TYR A 22 -16.66 -9.17 -6.78
C TYR A 22 -16.58 -9.44 -5.26
N CYS A 23 -15.61 -8.85 -4.57
CA CYS A 23 -15.40 -8.98 -3.14
C CYS A 23 -16.48 -8.27 -2.32
N HIS A 24 -16.84 -7.04 -2.69
CA HIS A 24 -17.84 -6.24 -1.96
C HIS A 24 -19.24 -6.87 -2.06
N ALA A 25 -19.61 -7.45 -3.20
CA ALA A 25 -20.85 -8.23 -3.34
C ALA A 25 -20.93 -9.42 -2.38
N ARG A 26 -19.81 -9.81 -1.75
CA ARG A 26 -19.68 -10.93 -0.81
C ARG A 26 -19.26 -10.48 0.59
N TRP A 27 -19.30 -9.17 0.87
CA TRP A 27 -18.88 -8.60 2.17
C TRP A 27 -17.42 -8.88 2.53
N ILE A 28 -16.56 -9.00 1.52
CA ILE A 28 -15.12 -9.19 1.66
C ILE A 28 -14.42 -7.85 1.42
N SER A 29 -13.58 -7.40 2.35
CA SER A 29 -12.74 -6.21 2.17
C SER A 29 -11.67 -6.46 1.11
N ALA A 30 -11.45 -5.50 0.21
CA ALA A 30 -10.39 -5.54 -0.79
C ALA A 30 -9.23 -4.59 -0.45
N GLU A 31 -8.03 -4.99 -0.87
CA GLU A 31 -6.78 -4.23 -0.82
C GLU A 31 -6.13 -4.39 -2.18
N ALA A 32 -5.61 -3.34 -2.79
CA ALA A 32 -4.72 -3.48 -3.94
C ALA A 32 -3.61 -2.44 -3.98
N GLU A 33 -2.71 -2.71 -4.90
CA GLU A 33 -1.44 -2.03 -5.04
C GLU A 33 -1.43 -1.19 -6.30
N THR A 34 -1.41 0.12 -6.12
CA THR A 34 -1.49 1.09 -7.22
C THR A 34 -0.09 1.49 -7.67
N GLY A 35 0.60 0.61 -8.39
CA GLY A 35 1.90 0.86 -9.03
C GLY A 35 2.93 -0.27 -8.84
N ARG A 36 3.85 -0.43 -9.79
CA ARG A 36 4.96 -1.41 -9.72
C ARG A 36 6.09 -0.86 -8.85
N ILE A 37 6.65 -1.71 -7.99
CA ILE A 37 7.84 -1.42 -7.19
C ILE A 37 8.98 -2.23 -7.80
N GLU A 38 9.65 -1.68 -8.81
CA GLU A 38 10.99 -2.13 -9.19
C GLU A 38 11.88 -0.91 -9.37
N GLY A 39 13.13 -1.02 -8.92
CA GLY A 39 14.07 0.08 -8.74
C GLY A 39 14.13 1.10 -9.87
N GLY A 40 14.03 2.37 -9.48
CA GLY A 40 14.28 3.53 -10.35
C GLY A 40 13.04 4.40 -10.52
N GLU A 41 12.94 5.42 -9.66
CA GLU A 41 12.36 6.74 -9.96
C GLU A 41 11.44 6.85 -11.19
N ASP A 42 10.20 6.36 -11.10
CA ASP A 42 9.02 6.96 -11.72
C ASP A 42 7.80 6.04 -11.53
N GLY A 43 6.65 6.57 -11.11
CA GLY A 43 5.43 5.76 -11.22
C GLY A 43 4.18 6.08 -10.41
N ILE A 44 4.16 7.11 -9.56
CA ILE A 44 2.87 7.77 -9.22
C ILE A 44 3.08 9.26 -9.47
N MET A 45 3.04 9.63 -10.75
CA MET A 45 2.86 11.03 -11.15
C MET A 45 1.42 11.43 -10.81
N GLY A 46 1.28 12.53 -10.06
CA GLY A 46 0.01 13.24 -9.86
C GLY A 46 -0.88 12.65 -8.78
N THR A 47 -0.79 13.16 -7.55
CA THR A 47 -1.82 13.02 -6.52
C THR A 47 -3.08 13.85 -6.81
N GLY A 48 -3.08 14.65 -7.89
CA GLY A 48 -4.17 15.53 -8.30
C GLY A 48 -5.41 14.80 -8.82
N ASP A 49 -5.24 13.62 -9.41
CA ASP A 49 -6.33 12.86 -10.07
C ASP A 49 -6.61 11.52 -9.39
N LEU A 50 -6.17 11.32 -8.14
CA LEU A 50 -6.57 10.17 -7.32
C LEU A 50 -8.03 10.35 -6.87
N GLU A 51 -8.95 10.21 -7.81
CA GLU A 51 -10.33 9.85 -7.52
C GLU A 51 -10.35 8.39 -7.04
N ALA A 52 -9.79 8.11 -5.86
CA ALA A 52 -9.91 6.82 -5.22
C ALA A 52 -11.41 6.52 -5.03
N PRO A 53 -12.03 5.63 -5.82
CA PRO A 53 -13.44 5.36 -5.67
C PRO A 53 -13.64 4.82 -4.25
N ALA A 54 -14.62 5.38 -3.55
CA ALA A 54 -14.87 5.11 -2.14
C ALA A 54 -14.77 3.61 -1.83
N THR A 55 -14.11 3.30 -0.71
CA THR A 55 -13.75 1.96 -0.17
C THR A 55 -12.67 1.19 -0.92
N PHE A 56 -11.47 1.76 -1.02
CA PHE A 56 -10.27 1.00 -1.37
C PHE A 56 -9.25 0.99 -0.23
N THR A 57 -8.41 -0.04 -0.17
CA THR A 57 -7.22 0.00 0.69
C THR A 57 -6.03 0.18 -0.25
N VAL A 58 -5.40 1.35 -0.19
CA VAL A 58 -4.27 1.73 -1.04
C VAL A 58 -2.98 1.30 -0.36
N ILE A 59 -2.18 0.51 -1.06
CA ILE A 59 -0.84 0.14 -0.64
C ILE A 59 0.14 1.21 -1.13
N ILE A 60 0.98 1.69 -0.23
CA ILE A 60 2.25 2.32 -0.58
C ILE A 60 3.30 1.32 -0.11
N ALA A 61 4.02 0.73 -1.04
CA ALA A 61 5.13 -0.13 -0.70
C ALA A 61 6.43 0.66 -0.69
N LEU A 62 7.31 0.25 0.21
CA LEU A 62 8.63 0.82 0.40
C LEU A 62 9.64 -0.24 0.00
N GLU A 63 10.50 0.08 -0.97
CA GLU A 63 11.80 -0.56 -1.02
C GLU A 63 12.84 0.38 -0.41
N GLY A 64 13.37 -0.04 0.73
CA GLY A 64 14.53 0.58 1.36
C GLY A 64 14.25 1.68 2.39
N PRO A 65 15.29 2.15 3.09
CA PRO A 65 15.21 3.05 4.23
C PRO A 65 14.77 4.49 3.91
N GLN A 66 14.36 4.79 2.67
CA GLN A 66 13.95 6.13 2.24
C GLN A 66 12.46 6.18 1.90
N LEU A 67 11.62 6.03 2.93
CA LEU A 67 10.21 6.38 2.84
C LEU A 67 10.07 7.89 2.61
N ASP A 68 9.46 8.28 1.49
CA ASP A 68 9.04 9.65 1.26
C ASP A 68 7.79 9.97 2.09
N MET A 69 8.02 10.58 3.25
CA MET A 69 6.97 10.99 4.17
C MET A 69 6.04 12.07 3.59
N ASN A 70 6.54 12.93 2.70
CA ASN A 70 5.72 13.98 2.08
C ASN A 70 4.73 13.36 1.11
N ARG A 71 5.20 12.41 0.29
CA ARG A 71 4.34 11.65 -0.62
C ARG A 71 3.30 10.83 0.13
N LEU A 72 3.70 10.14 1.21
CA LEU A 72 2.79 9.38 2.06
C LEU A 72 1.66 10.27 2.62
N GLN A 73 2.01 11.45 3.14
CA GLN A 73 1.02 12.41 3.64
C GLN A 73 0.12 12.93 2.51
N GLY A 74 0.69 13.23 1.34
CA GLY A 74 -0.06 13.67 0.17
C GLY A 74 -1.09 12.64 -0.29
N VAL A 75 -0.72 11.36 -0.32
CA VAL A 75 -1.66 10.27 -0.63
C VAL A 75 -2.74 10.16 0.45
N SER A 76 -2.35 10.17 1.73
CA SER A 76 -3.29 10.12 2.86
C SER A 76 -4.35 11.25 2.78
N GLN A 77 -3.91 12.47 2.47
CA GLN A 77 -4.79 13.62 2.27
C GLN A 77 -5.70 13.44 1.04
N ALA A 78 -5.15 13.00 -0.10
CA ALA A 78 -5.93 12.75 -1.33
C ALA A 78 -6.99 11.66 -1.15
N LEU A 79 -6.70 10.63 -0.34
CA LEU A 79 -7.68 9.60 0.00
C LEU A 79 -8.84 10.17 0.82
N ASN A 80 -8.59 11.18 1.66
CA ASN A 80 -9.62 11.88 2.45
C ASN A 80 -10.54 10.91 3.21
N GLY A 81 -9.97 9.85 3.80
CA GLY A 81 -10.72 8.83 4.54
C GLY A 81 -11.58 7.87 3.71
N ARG A 82 -11.64 8.03 2.38
CA ARG A 82 -12.32 7.09 1.47
C ARG A 82 -11.66 5.71 1.42
N ALA A 83 -10.41 5.66 1.83
CA ALA A 83 -9.53 4.51 1.73
C ALA A 83 -8.57 4.43 2.91
N ARG A 84 -8.11 3.21 3.21
CA ARG A 84 -7.11 2.93 4.25
C ARG A 84 -5.74 2.73 3.62
N LEU A 85 -4.69 3.13 4.33
CA LEU A 85 -3.31 2.97 3.89
C LEU A 85 -2.64 1.74 4.51
N VAL A 86 -1.92 0.99 3.68
CA VAL A 86 -1.14 -0.20 4.08
C VAL A 86 0.31 0.00 3.67
N LEU A 87 1.20 -0.40 4.57
CA LEU A 87 2.64 -0.40 4.35
C LEU A 87 3.16 -1.82 4.14
N HIS A 88 3.90 -2.01 3.05
CA HIS A 88 4.68 -3.22 2.75
C HIS A 88 6.17 -2.94 2.97
N GLY A 89 7.01 -3.99 2.93
CA GLY A 89 8.46 -3.85 3.09
C GLY A 89 8.90 -3.45 4.51
N THR A 90 8.13 -3.82 5.54
CA THR A 90 8.31 -3.26 6.89
C THR A 90 9.38 -3.97 7.74
N ASN A 91 10.12 -4.93 7.19
CA ASN A 91 11.05 -5.76 7.97
C ASN A 91 12.17 -4.94 8.63
N ASP A 92 12.63 -3.87 7.97
CA ASP A 92 13.71 -2.99 8.47
C ASP A 92 13.16 -1.68 9.05
N SER A 93 11.86 -1.58 9.31
CA SER A 93 11.24 -0.37 9.84
C SER A 93 11.57 -0.19 11.32
N SER A 94 12.17 0.95 11.68
CA SER A 94 12.35 1.31 13.09
C SER A 94 11.01 1.63 13.76
N PRO A 95 10.89 1.49 15.10
CA PRO A 95 9.70 1.91 15.85
C PRO A 95 9.34 3.38 15.62
N GLU A 96 10.35 4.25 15.45
CA GLU A 96 10.20 5.68 15.17
C GLU A 96 9.57 5.90 13.80
N LEU A 97 10.05 5.17 12.78
CA LEU A 97 9.50 5.22 11.42
C LEU A 97 8.06 4.70 11.40
N ALA A 98 7.78 3.58 12.08
CA ALA A 98 6.42 3.04 12.18
C ALA A 98 5.46 4.03 12.83
N LYS A 99 5.87 4.69 13.94
CA LYS A 99 5.08 5.76 14.57
C LYS A 99 4.85 6.95 13.64
N ALA A 100 5.86 7.34 12.86
CA ALA A 100 5.73 8.41 11.87
C ALA A 100 4.73 8.03 10.77
N CYS A 101 4.78 6.78 10.26
CA CYS A 101 3.83 6.25 9.28
C CYS A 101 2.39 6.24 9.80
N ILE A 102 2.18 5.82 11.06
CA ILE A 102 0.86 5.84 11.71
C ILE A 102 0.32 7.27 11.76
N ARG A 103 1.14 8.24 12.18
CA ARG A 103 0.74 9.66 12.21
C ARG A 103 0.43 10.21 10.82
N ALA A 104 1.07 9.69 9.78
CA ALA A 104 0.79 10.05 8.39
C ALA A 104 -0.49 9.38 7.82
N GLY A 105 -1.11 8.46 8.56
CA GLY A 105 -2.39 7.83 8.19
C GLY A 105 -2.30 6.36 7.79
N VAL A 106 -1.15 5.71 7.93
CA VAL A 106 -1.02 4.26 7.75
C VAL A 106 -1.81 3.51 8.84
N THR A 107 -2.56 2.50 8.42
CA THR A 107 -3.46 1.74 9.32
C THR A 107 -3.18 0.24 9.37
N LYS A 108 -2.34 -0.29 8.47
CA LYS A 108 -1.94 -1.69 8.42
C LYS A 108 -0.47 -1.79 8.01
N PHE A 109 0.26 -2.67 8.65
CA PHE A 109 1.67 -2.97 8.37
C PHE A 109 1.78 -4.46 8.06
N ASN A 110 2.42 -4.80 6.94
CA ASN A 110 2.69 -6.19 6.59
C ASN A 110 4.07 -6.58 7.10
N VAL A 111 4.12 -7.56 8.00
CA VAL A 111 5.35 -8.15 8.55
C VAL A 111 5.54 -9.57 8.02
N ASN A 112 6.77 -9.96 7.71
CA ASN A 112 7.08 -11.34 7.29
C ASN A 112 8.43 -11.79 7.87
N LYS A 113 9.56 -11.43 7.25
CA LYS A 113 10.90 -11.85 7.66
C LYS A 113 11.20 -11.55 9.14
N LEU A 114 10.71 -10.41 9.63
CA LEU A 114 10.84 -10.01 11.04
C LEU A 114 10.33 -11.07 12.04
N VAL A 115 9.32 -11.86 11.65
CA VAL A 115 8.74 -12.94 12.46
C VAL A 115 9.30 -14.30 12.06
N LEU A 116 9.49 -14.51 10.75
CA LEU A 116 9.91 -15.79 10.19
C LEU A 116 11.37 -16.14 10.51
N ASP A 117 12.28 -15.17 10.43
CA ASP A 117 13.71 -15.43 10.58
C ASP A 117 14.04 -15.88 12.03
N PRO A 118 13.57 -15.21 13.10
CA PRO A 118 13.79 -15.68 14.46
C PRO A 118 13.16 -17.05 14.75
N TRP A 119 12.04 -17.37 14.09
CA TRP A 119 11.41 -18.69 14.21
C TRP A 119 12.27 -19.78 13.54
N ASN A 120 12.81 -19.48 12.36
CA ASN A 120 13.69 -20.41 11.64
C ASN A 120 15.02 -20.64 12.37
N ASP A 121 15.55 -19.62 13.07
CA ASP A 121 16.74 -19.77 13.91
C ASP A 121 16.49 -20.64 15.15
N TYR A 122 15.23 -20.85 15.53
CA TYR A 122 14.84 -21.62 16.71
C TYR A 122 14.64 -23.12 16.43
N ILE A 123 14.37 -23.52 15.19
CA ILE A 123 14.14 -24.92 14.76
C ILE A 123 15.42 -25.59 14.25
#